data_AF-A0A0A0B121-F1
#
_entry.id   AF-A0A0A0B121-F1
#
_cell.length_a   1.000
_cell.length_b   1.000
_cell.length_c   1.000
_cell.angle_alpha   90.00
_cell.angle_beta   90.00
_cell.angle_gamma   90.00
#
_symmetry.space_group_name_H-M   'P 1'
#
loop_
_entity.id
_entity.type
_entity.pdbx_description
1 polymer ?
#
loop_
_entity_poly.entity_id
_entity_poly.type
_entity_poly.pdbx_seq_one_letter_code
_entity_poly.pdbx_strand_id
1 'polypeptide(L)' 'GEEPLGAIHLRGSVVTAVEDMPDSKKYDVDNILFEIITANEIHYYLQAASSAERTEWIKAIQAVARTGK' A
#
# COMPACT_ATOMS: atom_id res chain seq x y z
N GLY A 1 3.68 2.32 -25.57
CA GLY A 1 3.61 1.81 -24.20
C GLY A 1 2.55 2.60 -23.50
N GLU A 2 1.76 1.98 -22.65
CA GLU A 2 0.73 2.71 -21.90
C GLU A 2 1.39 3.71 -20.95
N GLU A 3 0.86 4.94 -20.91
CA GLU A 3 1.27 5.95 -19.94
C GLU A 3 0.65 5.64 -18.57
N PRO A 4 1.38 5.85 -17.46
CA PRO A 4 0.81 5.63 -16.13
C PRO A 4 -0.28 6.66 -15.83
N LEU A 5 -1.37 6.21 -15.20
CA LEU A 5 -2.46 7.09 -14.76
C LEU A 5 -2.05 8.02 -13.60
N GLY A 6 -0.93 7.73 -12.93
CA GLY A 6 -0.41 8.53 -11.82
C GLY A 6 0.83 7.90 -11.19
N ALA A 7 1.36 8.56 -10.16
CA ALA A 7 2.51 8.10 -9.40
C ALA A 7 2.41 8.48 -7.92
N ILE A 8 2.97 7.64 -7.04
CA ILE A 8 3.08 7.88 -5.60
C ILE A 8 4.55 7.98 -5.24
N HIS A 9 4.94 9.04 -4.54
CA HIS A 9 6.31 9.21 -4.08
C HIS A 9 6.52 8.43 -2.77
N LEU A 10 7.37 7.39 -2.80
CA LEU A 10 7.47 6.43 -1.68
C LEU A 10 8.45 6.84 -0.58
N ARG A 11 9.38 7.77 -0.82
CA ARG A 11 10.37 8.20 0.19
C ARG A 11 9.64 8.79 1.41
N GLY A 12 9.95 8.29 2.59
CA GLY A 12 9.30 8.72 3.84
C GLY A 12 7.84 8.28 3.97
N SER A 13 7.33 7.44 3.06
CA SER A 13 6.01 6.84 3.21
C SER A 13 6.03 5.69 4.21
N VAL A 14 4.91 5.49 4.89
CA VAL A 14 4.61 4.32 5.70
C VAL A 14 3.69 3.40 4.89
N VAL A 15 3.90 2.10 4.96
CA VAL A 15 3.03 1.12 4.31
C VAL A 15 2.72 -0.02 5.27
N THR A 16 1.44 -0.36 5.37
CA THR A 16 0.88 -1.24 6.40
C THR A 16 -0.29 -2.05 5.85
N ALA A 17 -0.54 -3.21 6.45
CA ALA A 17 -1.78 -3.95 6.24
C ALA A 17 -2.97 -3.19 6.82
N VAL A 18 -4.14 -3.31 6.21
CA VAL A 18 -5.39 -2.75 6.74
C VAL A 18 -6.14 -3.86 7.46
N GLU A 19 -6.25 -3.79 8.80
CA GLU A 19 -6.86 -4.86 9.59
C GLU A 19 -8.23 -4.45 10.18
N ASP A 20 -8.44 -3.17 10.52
CA ASP A 20 -9.60 -2.72 11.29
C ASP A 20 -10.17 -1.38 10.81
N MET A 21 -10.57 -1.29 9.54
CA MET A 21 -11.35 -0.15 9.04
C MET A 21 -12.85 -0.48 9.12
N PRO A 22 -13.71 0.42 9.63
CA PRO A 22 -15.15 0.17 9.77
C PRO A 22 -15.81 -0.32 8.46
N ASP A 23 -15.33 0.19 7.32
CA ASP A 23 -15.78 -0.23 6.00
C ASP A 23 -14.92 -1.34 5.37
N SER A 24 -13.68 -1.58 5.83
CA SER A 24 -12.80 -2.58 5.20
C SER A 24 -13.35 -3.99 5.34
N LYS A 25 -14.14 -4.31 6.37
CA LYS A 25 -14.78 -5.63 6.49
C LYS A 25 -15.70 -5.98 5.32
N LYS A 26 -16.22 -4.99 4.58
CA LYS A 26 -16.98 -5.23 3.34
C LYS A 26 -16.08 -5.47 2.12
N TYR A 27 -14.87 -4.93 2.13
CA TYR A 27 -13.97 -4.87 0.97
C TYR A 27 -12.73 -5.77 1.10
N ASP A 28 -12.44 -6.27 2.30
CA ASP A 28 -11.22 -7.02 2.62
C ASP A 28 -11.52 -8.39 3.23
N VAL A 29 -12.40 -9.13 2.57
CA VAL A 29 -12.79 -10.48 3.01
C VAL A 29 -11.58 -11.44 3.03
N ASP A 30 -10.60 -11.18 2.16
CA ASP A 30 -9.44 -12.05 1.94
C ASP A 30 -8.12 -11.50 2.51
N ASN A 31 -8.17 -10.40 3.28
CA ASN A 31 -6.99 -9.79 3.91
C ASN A 31 -5.90 -9.42 2.87
N ILE A 32 -6.35 -8.78 1.79
CA ILE A 32 -5.60 -8.37 0.59
C ILE A 32 -5.42 -6.85 0.49
N LEU A 33 -6.04 -6.08 1.38
CA LEU A 33 -5.86 -4.63 1.43
C LEU A 33 -4.60 -4.21 2.21
N PHE A 34 -3.96 -3.17 1.70
CA PHE A 34 -2.88 -2.45 2.36
C PHE A 34 -3.00 -0.95 2.05
N GLU A 35 -2.40 -0.13 2.89
CA GLU A 35 -2.37 1.32 2.70
C GLU A 35 -0.93 1.84 2.59
N ILE A 36 -0.77 2.91 1.81
CA ILE A 36 0.45 3.72 1.76
C ILE A 36 0.08 5.11 2.28
N ILE A 37 0.72 5.52 3.37
CA ILE A 37 0.62 6.87 3.94
C ILE A 37 1.87 7.61 3.49
N THR A 38 1.69 8.61 2.63
CA THR A 38 2.82 9.41 2.14
C THR A 38 3.38 10.35 3.20
N ALA A 39 4.57 10.92 2.95
CA ALA A 39 5.18 11.93 3.83
C ALA A 39 4.30 13.18 4.05
N ASN A 40 3.33 13.43 3.15
CA ASN A 40 2.37 14.52 3.25
C ASN A 40 1.01 14.06 3.80
N GLU A 41 0.97 12.91 4.48
CA GLU A 41 -0.23 12.34 5.11
C GLU A 41 -1.37 12.04 4.14
N ILE A 42 -1.05 11.79 2.86
CA ILE A 42 -2.04 11.27 1.89
C ILE A 42 -2.08 9.74 2.04
N HIS A 43 -3.28 9.22 2.33
CA HIS A 43 -3.56 7.78 2.41
C HIS A 43 -4.03 7.24 1.06
N TYR A 44 -3.30 6.27 0.53
CA TYR A 44 -3.70 5.48 -0.62
C TYR A 44 -4.05 4.07 -0.18
N TYR A 45 -5.27 3.62 -0.50
CA TYR A 45 -5.70 2.25 -0.27
C TYR A 45 -5.53 1.43 -1.54
N LEU A 46 -4.86 0.28 -1.43
CA LEU A 46 -4.58 -0.62 -2.54
C LEU A 46 -4.99 -2.04 -2.19
N GLN A 47 -5.40 -2.77 -3.23
CA GLN A 47 -5.79 -4.18 -3.15
C GLN A 47 -4.81 -5.00 -3.97
N ALA A 48 -4.21 -6.02 -3.36
CA ALA A 48 -3.44 -7.04 -4.08
C ALA A 48 -4.37 -8.16 -4.61
N ALA A 49 -3.86 -9.03 -5.48
CA ALA A 49 -4.63 -10.18 -5.97
C ALA A 49 -4.72 -11.32 -4.93
N SER A 50 -3.87 -11.31 -3.90
CA SER A 50 -3.89 -12.29 -2.79
C SER A 50 -3.21 -11.76 -1.53
N SER A 51 -3.43 -12.41 -0.38
CA SER A 51 -2.76 -12.02 0.88
C SER A 51 -1.24 -12.24 0.82
N ALA A 52 -0.80 -13.23 0.04
CA ALA A 52 0.63 -13.47 -0.21
C ALA A 52 1.23 -12.29 -0.99
N GLU A 53 0.60 -11.91 -2.10
CA GLU A 53 1.04 -10.79 -2.91
C GLU A 53 0.97 -9.46 -2.16
N ARG A 54 -0.05 -9.24 -1.33
CA ARG A 54 -0.11 -8.09 -0.41
C ARG A 54 1.15 -8.01 0.45
N THR A 55 1.56 -9.14 1.03
CA THR A 55 2.75 -9.20 1.88
C THR A 55 4.02 -8.87 1.08
N GLU A 56 4.09 -9.30 -0.18
CA GLU A 56 5.19 -8.98 -1.09
C GLU A 56 5.22 -7.49 -1.45
N TRP A 57 4.07 -6.90 -1.78
CA TRP A 57 3.92 -5.47 -2.05
C TRP A 57 4.37 -4.61 -0.87
N ILE A 58 3.86 -4.92 0.34
CA ILE A 58 4.27 -4.22 1.56
C ILE A 58 5.78 -4.30 1.72
N LYS A 59 6.39 -5.48 1.63
CA LYS A 59 7.85 -5.65 1.79
C LYS A 59 8.64 -4.85 0.75
N ALA A 60 8.23 -4.89 -0.51
CA ALA A 60 8.91 -4.18 -1.60
C ALA A 60 8.86 -2.66 -1.39
N ILE A 61 7.67 -2.11 -1.07
CA ILE A 61 7.49 -0.68 -0.82
C ILE A 61 8.26 -0.24 0.43
N GLN A 62 8.19 -1.01 1.52
CA GLN A 62 8.95 -0.73 2.74
C GLN A 62 10.46 -0.67 2.49
N ALA A 63 11.00 -1.53 1.62
CA ALA A 63 12.42 -1.55 1.30
C ALA A 63 12.86 -0.23 0.66
N VAL A 64 12.08 0.31 -0.28
CA VAL A 64 12.43 1.55 -1.00
C VAL A 64 12.05 2.83 -0.24
N ALA A 65 10.99 2.78 0.58
CA ALA A 65 10.54 3.94 1.36
C ALA A 65 11.56 4.37 2.43
N ARG A 66 12.28 3.39 3.01
CA ARG A 66 13.33 3.61 4.02
C ARG A 66 14.66 4.07 3.43
N THR A 67 14.96 3.71 2.20
CA THR A 67 16.26 4.01 1.58
C THR A 67 16.25 5.39 0.95
N GLY A 68 16.54 6.41 1.76
CA GLY A 68 17.07 7.68 1.24
C GLY A 68 18.58 7.54 1.03
N LYS A 69 19.04 7.55 -0.22
CA LYS A 69 20.43 7.95 -0.53
C LYS A 69 20.53 9.47 -0.56
#